data_AF-A0A4Y2TTV2-F1
#
_entry.id   AF-A0A4Y2TTV2-F1
#
_cell.length_a   1.000
_cell.length_b   1.000
_cell.length_c   1.000
_cell.angle_alpha   90.00
_cell.angle_beta   90.00
_cell.angle_gamma   90.00
#
_symmetry.space_group_name_H-M   'P 1'
#
loop_
_entity.id
_entity.type
_entity.pdbx_description
1 polymer ?
#
loop_
_entity_poly.entity_id
_entity_poly.type
_entity_poly.pdbx_seq_one_letter_code
_entity_poly.pdbx_strand_id
1 'polypeptide(L)'
;MKKSKYFTDGPKHVFQAIQTYLSDELLQVVDPVIQKNTFFVHPENVLLAMLVDEREHIREFGYRRILTARQIVPKKKTVRNFVPSKINFQASDYIEIINWNSCVICPAALAEDTSEDDIKSLIKSDTTPIREIQKFQCITQAVERCINFVTDASNKVCGHEARDGYFRATLKSRSVMPNFSKKSDFKCVVDIKKKK
;
A
#
# COMPACT_ATOMS: atom_id res chain seq x y z
N MET A 1 -12.58 -13.77 -4.81
CA MET A 1 -13.06 -12.42 -5.17
C MET A 1 -12.10 -11.37 -4.63
N LYS A 2 -11.33 -10.68 -5.49
CA LYS A 2 -10.58 -9.47 -5.08
C LYS A 2 -11.58 -8.31 -5.02
N LYS A 3 -12.28 -8.13 -3.89
CA LYS A 3 -13.38 -7.15 -3.76
C LYS A 3 -12.91 -5.69 -3.83
N SER A 4 -11.64 -5.40 -3.52
CA SER A 4 -11.02 -4.11 -3.82
C SER A 4 -9.54 -4.26 -4.13
N LYS A 5 -9.01 -3.38 -4.99
CA LYS A 5 -7.60 -3.32 -5.40
C LYS A 5 -6.90 -2.07 -4.87
N TYR A 6 -7.58 -1.25 -4.08
CA TYR A 6 -7.11 0.08 -3.70
C TYR A 6 -6.45 0.08 -2.33
N PHE A 7 -5.37 0.85 -2.20
CA PHE A 7 -4.59 0.89 -0.96
C PHE A 7 -5.35 1.56 0.19
N THR A 8 -6.33 2.40 -0.14
CA THR A 8 -7.25 3.04 0.80
C THR A 8 -8.11 2.04 1.58
N ASP A 9 -8.28 0.80 1.10
CA ASP A 9 -9.03 -0.22 1.84
C ASP A 9 -8.15 -1.04 2.80
N GLY A 10 -6.83 -0.84 2.79
CA GLY A 10 -5.89 -1.50 3.68
C GLY A 10 -6.32 -1.46 5.16
N PRO A 11 -6.56 -0.27 5.75
CA PRO A 11 -7.03 -0.16 7.13
C PRO A 11 -8.33 -0.92 7.41
N LYS A 12 -9.28 -0.90 6.46
CA LYS A 12 -10.58 -1.58 6.58
C LYS A 12 -10.41 -3.10 6.59
N HIS A 13 -9.50 -3.63 5.77
CA HIS A 13 -9.19 -5.06 5.78
C HIS A 13 -8.51 -5.49 7.08
N VAL A 14 -7.60 -4.68 7.63
CA VAL A 14 -6.99 -4.99 8.94
C VAL A 14 -8.05 -4.96 10.04
N PHE A 15 -8.94 -3.97 10.03
CA PHE A 15 -10.07 -3.92 10.95
C PHE A 15 -10.94 -5.18 10.89
N GLN A 16 -11.32 -5.59 9.68
CA GLN A 16 -12.10 -6.82 9.46
C GLN A 16 -11.37 -8.07 9.96
N ALA A 17 -10.04 -8.13 9.82
CA ALA A 17 -9.24 -9.24 10.34
C ALA A 17 -9.22 -9.25 11.88
N ILE A 18 -9.14 -8.09 12.53
CA ILE A 18 -9.21 -7.96 13.99
C ILE A 18 -10.59 -8.37 14.52
N GLN A 19 -11.67 -8.03 13.80
CA GLN A 19 -13.04 -8.40 14.16
C GLN A 19 -13.36 -9.88 13.94
N THR A 20 -12.39 -10.71 13.53
CA THR A 20 -12.63 -12.16 13.41
C THR A 20 -12.79 -12.77 14.80
N TYR A 21 -13.85 -13.57 14.97
CA TYR A 21 -14.13 -14.24 16.23
C TYR A 21 -13.14 -15.39 16.45
N LEU A 22 -12.12 -15.12 17.27
CA LEU A 22 -11.15 -16.10 17.77
C LEU A 22 -11.34 -16.31 19.27
N SER A 23 -10.89 -17.45 19.79
CA SER A 23 -10.84 -17.67 21.24
C SER A 23 -9.76 -16.79 21.87
N ASP A 24 -9.91 -16.47 23.16
CA ASP A 24 -8.94 -15.64 23.89
C ASP A 24 -7.52 -16.20 23.84
N GLU A 25 -7.36 -17.53 23.85
CA GLU A 25 -6.07 -18.21 23.70
C GLU A 25 -5.41 -17.93 22.34
N LEU A 26 -6.20 -17.89 21.27
CA LEU A 26 -5.70 -17.58 19.93
C LEU A 26 -5.38 -16.10 19.78
N LEU A 27 -6.18 -15.21 20.38
CA LEU A 27 -5.91 -13.77 20.38
C LEU A 27 -4.57 -13.44 21.05
N GLN A 28 -4.18 -14.15 22.13
CA GLN A 28 -2.87 -13.98 22.76
C GLN A 28 -1.68 -14.26 21.81
N VAL A 29 -1.87 -15.11 20.80
CA VAL A 29 -0.85 -15.43 19.80
C VAL A 29 -0.93 -14.48 18.60
N VAL A 30 -2.15 -14.14 18.16
CA VAL A 30 -2.41 -13.37 16.94
C VAL A 30 -2.20 -11.88 17.14
N ASP A 31 -2.67 -11.30 18.24
CA ASP A 31 -2.60 -9.85 18.49
C ASP A 31 -1.16 -9.32 18.47
N PRO A 32 -0.15 -9.98 19.09
CA PRO A 32 1.24 -9.56 18.98
C PRO A 32 1.77 -9.60 17.54
N VAL A 33 1.29 -10.52 16.71
CA VAL A 33 1.68 -10.64 15.29
C VAL A 33 1.05 -9.49 14.49
N ILE A 34 -0.23 -9.19 14.71
CA ILE A 34 -0.91 -8.04 14.09
C ILE A 34 -0.22 -6.73 14.51
N GLN A 35 0.06 -6.56 15.81
CA GLN A 35 0.71 -5.37 16.38
C GLN A 35 2.15 -5.15 15.87
N LYS A 36 2.83 -6.19 15.37
CA LYS A 36 4.13 -6.05 14.69
C LYS A 36 3.99 -5.68 13.21
N ASN A 37 2.82 -5.93 12.61
CA ASN A 37 2.55 -5.79 11.18
C ASN A 37 1.52 -4.69 10.86
N THR A 38 1.54 -3.58 11.61
CA THR A 38 0.54 -2.50 11.52
C THR A 38 0.73 -1.55 10.34
N PHE A 39 1.37 -2.02 9.25
CA PHE A 39 1.73 -1.15 8.13
C PHE A 39 0.51 -0.49 7.49
N PHE A 40 -0.54 -1.26 7.24
CA PHE A 40 -1.79 -0.74 6.70
C PHE A 40 -2.58 0.11 7.70
N VAL A 41 -2.25 0.04 8.99
CA VAL A 41 -2.85 0.87 10.05
C VAL A 41 -1.91 2.02 10.46
N HIS A 42 -0.93 2.33 9.62
CA HIS A 42 -0.15 3.55 9.81
C HIS A 42 -1.08 4.77 9.70
N PRO A 43 -0.88 5.84 10.47
CA PRO A 43 -1.80 6.97 10.54
C PRO A 43 -2.02 7.64 9.19
N GLU A 44 -0.98 7.71 8.37
CA GLU A 44 -1.04 8.17 6.98
C GLU A 44 -2.00 7.31 6.14
N ASN A 45 -1.96 5.98 6.28
CA ASN A 45 -2.81 5.06 5.52
C ASN A 45 -4.26 5.11 6.00
N VAL A 46 -4.49 5.19 7.31
CA VAL A 46 -5.83 5.36 7.89
C VAL A 46 -6.43 6.68 7.41
N LEU A 47 -5.66 7.76 7.44
CA LEU A 47 -6.09 9.08 6.99
C LEU A 47 -6.44 9.06 5.50
N LEU A 48 -5.62 8.45 4.63
CA LEU A 48 -5.93 8.30 3.21
C LEU A 48 -7.22 7.50 2.96
N ALA A 49 -7.50 6.49 3.77
CA ALA A 49 -8.77 5.77 3.74
C ALA A 49 -9.96 6.66 4.14
N MET A 50 -9.77 7.56 5.11
CA MET A 50 -10.81 8.50 5.55
C MET A 50 -11.17 9.53 4.48
N LEU A 51 -10.21 10.03 3.69
CA LEU A 51 -10.47 11.04 2.65
C LEU A 51 -11.39 10.52 1.53
N VAL A 52 -11.41 9.21 1.35
CA VAL A 52 -12.19 8.54 0.31
C VAL A 52 -13.38 7.75 0.87
N ASP A 53 -13.67 7.88 2.16
CA ASP A 53 -14.77 7.17 2.81
C ASP A 53 -16.12 7.72 2.33
N GLU A 54 -17.14 6.86 2.31
CA GLU A 54 -18.49 7.24 1.91
C GLU A 54 -19.17 8.15 2.95
N ARG A 55 -18.77 8.00 4.23
CA ARG A 55 -19.33 8.76 5.34
C ARG A 55 -18.69 10.15 5.41
N GLU A 56 -19.51 11.19 5.32
CA GLU A 56 -19.06 12.58 5.24
C GLU A 56 -18.29 13.04 6.47
N HIS A 57 -18.82 12.77 7.67
CA HIS A 57 -18.17 13.14 8.93
C HIS A 57 -16.75 12.54 9.08
N ILE A 58 -16.50 11.38 8.46
CA ILE A 58 -15.18 10.73 8.45
C ILE A 58 -14.23 11.44 7.51
N ARG A 59 -14.69 11.80 6.31
CA ARG A 59 -13.90 12.60 5.37
C ARG A 59 -13.52 13.94 5.99
N GLU A 60 -14.48 14.62 6.60
CA GLU A 60 -14.28 15.90 7.26
C GLU A 60 -13.24 15.79 8.39
N PHE A 61 -13.35 14.76 9.23
CA PHE A 61 -12.35 14.49 10.27
C PHE A 61 -10.95 14.26 9.66
N GLY A 62 -10.85 13.51 8.57
CA GLY A 62 -9.60 13.30 7.83
C GLY A 62 -8.98 14.61 7.35
N TYR A 63 -9.78 15.48 6.71
CA TYR A 63 -9.33 16.79 6.23
C TYR A 63 -8.84 17.70 7.37
N ARG A 64 -9.58 17.77 8.48
CA ARG A 64 -9.18 18.54 9.66
C ARG A 64 -7.85 18.06 10.23
N ARG A 65 -7.64 16.74 10.29
CA ARG A 65 -6.38 16.14 10.77
C ARG A 65 -5.19 16.48 9.87
N ILE A 66 -5.37 16.54 8.55
CA ILE A 66 -4.32 17.01 7.63
C ILE A 66 -3.92 18.45 7.93
N LEU A 67 -4.90 19.35 8.09
CA LEU A 67 -4.64 20.75 8.38
C LEU A 67 -3.84 20.92 9.67
N THR A 68 -4.23 20.21 10.74
CA THR A 68 -3.48 20.22 12.00
C THR A 68 -2.07 19.67 11.84
N ALA A 69 -1.89 18.56 11.10
CA ALA A 69 -0.57 17.98 10.87
C ALA A 69 0.37 18.92 10.11
N ARG A 70 -0.14 19.67 9.13
CA ARG A 70 0.63 20.67 8.36
C ARG A 70 1.10 21.86 9.21
N GLN A 71 0.34 22.23 10.23
CA GLN A 71 0.72 23.30 11.16
C GLN A 71 1.82 22.86 12.13
N ILE A 72 1.83 21.59 12.53
CA ILE A 72 2.77 21.04 13.52
C ILE A 72 4.10 20.64 12.87
N VAL A 73 4.07 20.02 11.68
CA VAL A 73 5.26 19.45 11.06
C VAL A 73 6.07 20.55 10.35
N PRO A 74 7.36 20.73 10.68
CA PRO A 74 8.21 21.69 9.98
C PRO A 74 8.30 21.36 8.48
N LYS A 75 8.23 22.37 7.61
CA LYS A 75 8.36 22.23 6.13
C LYS A 75 9.69 21.65 5.64
N LYS A 76 10.61 21.28 6.53
CA LYS A 76 11.91 20.71 6.16
C LYS A 76 11.76 19.22 5.86
N LYS A 77 12.26 18.80 4.69
CA LYS A 77 12.34 17.39 4.28
C LYS A 77 13.27 16.63 5.23
N THR A 78 12.68 16.03 6.26
CA THR A 78 13.36 15.09 7.14
C THR A 78 12.98 13.68 6.71
N VAL A 79 13.91 12.72 6.91
CA VAL A 79 13.61 11.30 6.69
C VAL A 79 12.50 10.90 7.65
N ARG A 80 11.42 10.33 7.11
CA ARG A 80 10.28 9.87 7.92
C ARG A 80 10.69 8.60 8.65
N ASN A 81 10.62 8.62 9.97
CA ASN A 81 10.76 7.40 10.77
C ASN A 81 9.43 6.67 10.78
N PHE A 82 9.39 5.49 10.15
CA PHE A 82 8.23 4.60 10.24
C PHE A 82 8.23 3.91 11.60
N VAL A 83 7.24 4.21 12.44
CA VAL A 83 7.06 3.57 13.74
C VAL A 83 5.72 2.82 13.70
N PRO A 84 5.69 1.51 14.00
CA PRO A 84 4.44 0.77 14.12
C PRO A 84 3.50 1.44 15.13
N SER A 85 2.28 1.78 14.69
CA SER A 85 1.25 2.35 15.54
C SER A 85 0.79 1.35 16.59
N LYS A 86 0.59 1.79 17.83
CA LYS A 86 -0.14 0.99 18.81
C LYS A 86 -1.61 0.89 18.36
N ILE A 87 -2.08 -0.34 18.17
CA ILE A 87 -3.44 -0.64 17.70
C ILE A 87 -4.38 -0.80 18.90
N ASN A 88 -5.60 -0.29 18.75
CA ASN A 88 -6.73 -0.60 19.60
C ASN A 88 -7.50 -1.81 19.02
N PHE A 89 -7.34 -2.99 19.63
CA PHE A 89 -8.06 -4.21 19.23
C PHE A 89 -9.55 -4.18 19.57
N GLN A 90 -9.97 -3.28 20.47
CA GLN A 90 -11.37 -3.10 20.90
C GLN A 90 -12.07 -1.98 20.11
N ALA A 91 -11.50 -1.53 19.00
CA ALA A 91 -12.08 -0.49 18.18
C ALA A 91 -13.45 -0.92 17.61
N SER A 92 -14.42 0.00 17.61
CA SER A 92 -15.75 -0.26 17.02
C SER A 92 -15.80 0.05 15.52
N ASP A 93 -14.87 0.89 15.06
CA ASP A 93 -14.73 1.29 13.67
C ASP A 93 -13.24 1.39 13.31
N TYR A 94 -12.91 1.27 12.02
CA TYR A 94 -11.53 1.29 11.54
C TYR A 94 -10.81 2.62 11.86
N ILE A 95 -11.58 3.71 12.00
CA ILE A 95 -11.07 5.03 12.38
C ILE A 95 -10.55 5.04 13.82
N GLU A 96 -11.03 4.16 14.69
CA GLU A 96 -10.66 4.10 16.11
C GLU A 96 -9.52 3.12 16.38
N ILE A 97 -9.02 2.41 15.35
CA ILE A 97 -7.90 1.47 15.50
C ILE A 97 -6.65 2.20 15.99
N ILE A 98 -6.49 3.47 15.64
CA ILE A 98 -5.37 4.30 16.10
C ILE A 98 -5.83 5.37 17.05
N ASN A 99 -5.01 5.64 18.06
CA ASN A 99 -5.22 6.79 18.93
C ASN A 99 -4.70 8.07 18.25
N TRP A 100 -5.64 8.86 17.73
CA TRP A 100 -5.36 10.12 17.04
C TRP A 100 -4.77 11.23 17.92
N ASN A 101 -4.84 11.11 19.25
CA ASN A 101 -4.31 12.12 20.17
C ASN A 101 -2.83 11.87 20.50
N SER A 102 -2.38 10.61 20.48
CA SER A 102 -0.98 10.24 20.75
C SER A 102 -0.15 10.01 19.49
N CYS A 103 -0.77 10.12 18.32
CA CYS A 103 -0.18 9.76 17.05
C CYS A 103 0.52 10.95 16.38
N VAL A 104 1.76 10.75 15.92
CA VAL A 104 2.44 11.70 15.05
C VAL A 104 1.94 11.51 13.62
N ILE A 105 1.20 12.49 13.12
CA ILE A 105 0.72 12.51 11.75
C ILE A 105 1.75 13.24 10.90
N CYS A 106 2.36 12.55 9.95
CA CYS A 106 3.07 13.20 8.86
C CYS A 106 2.02 13.66 7.84
N PRO A 107 2.06 14.91 7.33
CA PRO A 107 1.26 15.30 6.19
C PRO A 107 1.39 14.23 5.09
N ALA A 108 0.28 13.56 4.79
CA ALA A 108 0.29 12.43 3.87
C ALA A 108 0.95 12.87 2.56
N ALA A 109 1.94 12.11 2.06
CA ALA A 109 2.67 12.48 0.84
C ALA A 109 1.71 12.74 -0.33
N LEU A 110 0.63 11.95 -0.38
CA LEU A 110 -0.42 12.02 -1.39
C LEU A 110 -1.37 13.21 -1.21
N ALA A 111 -1.45 13.79 -0.02
CA ALA A 111 -2.21 15.00 0.23
C ALA A 111 -1.35 16.26 0.04
N GLU A 112 -0.01 16.16 -0.03
CA GLU A 112 0.91 17.31 -0.10
C GLU A 112 0.61 18.22 -1.31
N ASP A 113 0.12 17.65 -2.42
CA ASP A 113 -0.25 18.37 -3.64
C ASP A 113 -1.58 19.16 -3.51
N THR A 114 -2.40 18.87 -2.49
CA THR A 114 -3.67 19.60 -2.25
C THR A 114 -3.41 20.86 -1.44
N SER A 115 -3.83 22.03 -1.92
CA SER A 115 -3.61 23.28 -1.17
C SER A 115 -4.43 23.32 0.13
N GLU A 116 -3.98 24.08 1.12
CA GLU A 116 -4.74 24.22 2.38
C GLU A 116 -6.12 24.85 2.15
N ASP A 117 -6.24 25.75 1.18
CA ASP A 117 -7.51 26.41 0.87
C ASP A 117 -8.46 25.47 0.12
N ASP A 118 -7.94 24.55 -0.68
CA ASP A 118 -8.74 23.45 -1.25
C ASP A 118 -9.23 22.49 -0.16
N ILE A 119 -8.39 22.17 0.84
CA ILE A 119 -8.85 21.35 1.96
C ILE A 119 -9.93 22.08 2.78
N LYS A 120 -9.76 23.39 3.02
CA LYS A 120 -10.78 24.20 3.71
C LYS A 120 -12.07 24.33 2.90
N SER A 121 -12.00 24.39 1.56
CA SER A 121 -13.17 24.42 0.71
C SER A 121 -13.91 23.07 0.76
N LEU A 122 -13.18 21.95 0.68
CA LEU A 122 -13.72 20.60 0.82
C LEU A 122 -14.38 20.31 2.19
N ILE A 123 -14.00 21.03 3.24
CA ILE A 123 -14.67 20.96 4.55
C ILE A 123 -15.98 21.78 4.54
N LYS A 124 -16.04 22.87 3.76
CA LYS A 124 -17.17 23.81 3.73
C LYS A 124 -18.25 23.43 2.73
N SER A 125 -17.89 22.69 1.69
CA SER A 125 -18.81 22.26 0.65
C SER A 125 -19.08 20.77 0.79
N ASP A 126 -20.33 20.34 0.58
CA ASP A 126 -20.75 18.92 0.50
C ASP A 126 -20.20 18.23 -0.78
N THR A 127 -19.00 18.62 -1.20
CA THR A 127 -18.43 18.28 -2.49
C THR A 127 -17.88 16.86 -2.48
N THR A 128 -17.98 16.25 -3.65
CA THR A 128 -17.43 14.93 -3.96
C THR A 128 -15.99 14.77 -3.47
N PRO A 129 -15.63 13.62 -2.87
CA PRO A 129 -14.29 13.33 -2.36
C PRO A 129 -13.22 13.50 -3.44
N ILE A 130 -11.96 13.67 -3.03
CA ILE A 130 -10.81 13.68 -3.93
C ILE A 130 -10.69 12.29 -4.60
N ARG A 131 -11.40 12.10 -5.71
CA ARG A 131 -11.49 10.82 -6.44
C ARG A 131 -10.14 10.34 -6.98
N GLU A 132 -9.16 11.23 -7.06
CA GLU A 132 -7.82 10.89 -7.54
C GLU A 132 -7.07 9.99 -6.57
N ILE A 133 -7.30 10.12 -5.25
CA ILE A 133 -6.67 9.29 -4.23
C ILE A 133 -7.13 7.84 -4.33
N GLN A 134 -8.38 7.59 -4.75
CA GLN A 134 -8.90 6.22 -4.93
C GLN A 134 -8.22 5.46 -6.10
N LYS A 135 -7.48 6.11 -7.00
CA LYS A 135 -7.01 5.45 -8.23
C LYS A 135 -5.76 4.58 -8.05
N PHE A 136 -5.06 4.68 -6.93
CA PHE A 136 -3.81 3.93 -6.75
C PHE A 136 -4.09 2.46 -6.39
N GLN A 137 -3.71 1.56 -7.30
CA GLN A 137 -3.76 0.12 -7.04
C GLN A 137 -2.64 -0.28 -6.08
N CYS A 138 -2.93 -1.09 -5.05
CA CYS A 138 -1.90 -1.63 -4.15
C CYS A 138 -0.88 -2.50 -4.90
N ILE A 139 -1.36 -3.19 -5.94
CA ILE A 139 -0.64 -4.20 -6.67
C ILE A 139 -0.46 -3.68 -8.09
N THR A 140 0.71 -3.12 -8.37
CA THR A 140 1.07 -2.75 -9.74
C THR A 140 1.48 -3.99 -10.53
N GLN A 141 1.37 -3.95 -11.86
CA GLN A 141 1.83 -5.05 -12.70
C GLN A 141 3.33 -5.36 -12.49
N ALA A 142 4.13 -4.35 -12.12
CA ALA A 142 5.53 -4.53 -11.76
C ALA A 142 5.69 -5.37 -10.48
N VAL A 143 4.88 -5.10 -9.45
CA VAL A 143 4.85 -5.90 -8.21
C VAL A 143 4.45 -7.34 -8.49
N GLU A 144 3.40 -7.57 -9.30
CA GLU A 144 2.99 -8.93 -9.69
C GLU A 144 4.12 -9.68 -10.42
N ARG A 145 4.80 -9.01 -11.35
CA ARG A 145 5.96 -9.58 -12.06
C ARG A 145 7.09 -9.91 -11.09
N CYS A 146 7.38 -9.05 -10.11
CA CYS A 146 8.39 -9.30 -9.08
C CYS A 146 8.03 -10.52 -8.23
N ILE A 147 6.78 -10.61 -7.73
CA ILE A 147 6.33 -11.77 -6.94
C ILE A 147 6.50 -13.05 -7.75
N ASN A 148 6.02 -13.08 -9.00
CA ASN A 148 6.17 -14.25 -9.87
C ASN A 148 7.65 -14.61 -10.10
N PHE A 149 8.51 -13.61 -10.26
CA PHE A 149 9.93 -13.82 -10.46
C PHE A 149 10.63 -14.38 -9.21
N VAL A 150 10.26 -13.89 -8.02
CA VAL A 150 10.76 -14.41 -6.73
C VAL A 150 10.30 -15.84 -6.49
N THR A 151 9.05 -16.16 -6.83
CA THR A 151 8.51 -17.52 -6.77
C THR A 151 9.23 -18.45 -7.73
N ASP A 152 9.44 -18.04 -8.98
CA ASP A 152 10.17 -18.82 -9.99
C ASP A 152 11.62 -19.12 -9.55
N ALA A 153 12.32 -18.12 -9.01
CA ALA A 153 13.68 -18.30 -8.48
C ALA A 153 13.70 -19.29 -7.31
N SER A 154 12.74 -19.17 -6.38
CA SER A 154 12.66 -20.05 -5.20
C SER A 154 12.31 -21.50 -5.57
N ASN A 155 11.61 -21.72 -6.68
CA ASN A 155 11.34 -23.06 -7.21
C ASN A 155 12.56 -23.69 -7.91
N LYS A 156 13.48 -22.88 -8.42
CA LYS A 156 14.64 -23.35 -9.21
C LYS A 156 15.89 -23.56 -8.38
N VAL A 157 16.12 -22.72 -7.37
CA VAL A 157 17.34 -22.75 -6.56
C VAL A 157 17.05 -22.49 -5.09
N CYS A 158 17.83 -23.13 -4.21
CA CYS A 158 17.76 -22.95 -2.76
C CYS A 158 18.93 -22.08 -2.27
N GLY A 159 18.72 -21.34 -1.18
CA GLY A 159 19.73 -20.45 -0.59
C GLY A 159 19.67 -19.00 -1.10
N HIS A 160 20.19 -18.07 -0.30
CA HIS A 160 20.14 -16.64 -0.63
C HIS A 160 21.03 -16.29 -1.83
N GLU A 161 22.30 -16.72 -1.81
CA GLU A 161 23.29 -16.40 -2.85
C GLU A 161 22.89 -16.98 -4.22
N ALA A 162 22.41 -18.23 -4.25
CA ALA A 162 21.97 -18.87 -5.49
C ALA A 162 20.75 -18.16 -6.10
N ARG A 163 19.79 -17.74 -5.27
CA ARG A 163 18.62 -16.95 -5.72
C ARG A 163 19.05 -15.58 -6.26
N ASP A 164 19.96 -14.89 -5.57
CA ASP A 164 20.50 -13.61 -6.04
C ASP A 164 21.27 -13.75 -7.37
N GLY A 165 22.07 -14.83 -7.52
CA GLY A 165 22.71 -15.21 -8.78
C GLY A 165 21.70 -15.45 -9.91
N TYR A 166 20.64 -16.21 -9.63
CA TYR A 166 19.56 -16.46 -10.58
C TYR A 166 18.84 -15.17 -11.01
N PHE A 167 18.56 -14.26 -10.06
CA PHE A 167 17.95 -12.97 -10.36
C PHE A 167 18.82 -12.14 -11.29
N ARG A 168 20.11 -11.96 -10.96
CA ARG A 168 21.05 -11.19 -11.78
C ARG A 168 21.23 -11.78 -13.17
N ALA A 169 21.40 -13.10 -13.27
CA ALA A 169 21.55 -13.79 -14.56
C ALA A 169 20.31 -13.63 -15.44
N THR A 170 19.11 -13.79 -14.86
CA THR A 170 17.86 -13.67 -15.60
C THR A 170 17.57 -12.22 -16.00
N LEU A 171 17.84 -11.25 -15.13
CA LEU A 171 17.71 -9.82 -15.47
C LEU A 171 18.68 -9.44 -16.60
N LYS A 172 19.93 -9.92 -16.54
CA LYS A 172 20.92 -9.70 -17.60
C LYS A 172 20.52 -10.37 -18.92
N SER A 173 19.98 -11.58 -18.87
CA SER A 173 19.43 -12.25 -20.06
C SER A 173 18.26 -11.44 -20.65
N ARG A 174 17.32 -10.97 -19.82
CA ARG A 174 16.19 -10.12 -20.24
C ARG A 174 16.64 -8.78 -20.82
N SER A 175 17.73 -8.17 -20.31
CA SER A 175 18.24 -6.91 -20.87
C SER A 175 18.91 -7.09 -22.24
N VAL A 176 19.43 -8.29 -22.53
CA VAL A 176 20.02 -8.61 -23.84
C VAL A 176 18.93 -8.95 -24.88
N MET A 177 17.75 -9.39 -24.43
CA MET A 177 16.63 -9.65 -25.32
C MET A 177 16.14 -8.35 -25.99
N PRO A 178 15.92 -8.35 -27.32
CA PRO A 178 15.38 -7.19 -28.00
C PRO A 178 13.99 -6.84 -27.47
N ASN A 179 13.69 -5.55 -27.34
CA ASN A 179 12.34 -5.09 -27.05
C ASN A 179 11.51 -5.13 -28.34
N PHE A 180 10.33 -5.75 -28.28
CA PHE A 180 9.41 -5.84 -29.41
C PHE A 180 8.13 -5.08 -29.10
N SER A 181 7.73 -4.21 -30.02
CA SER A 181 6.51 -3.41 -29.88
C SER A 181 5.25 -4.23 -30.15
N LYS A 182 5.34 -5.20 -31.08
CA LYS A 182 4.26 -6.12 -31.42
C LYS A 182 4.76 -7.56 -31.38
N LYS A 183 3.85 -8.49 -31.05
CA LYS A 183 4.16 -9.92 -31.02
C LYS A 183 4.63 -10.45 -32.39
N SER A 184 4.18 -9.84 -33.49
CA SER A 184 4.62 -10.14 -34.86
C SER A 184 6.10 -9.86 -35.11
N ASP A 185 6.72 -9.00 -34.30
CA ASP A 185 8.10 -8.58 -34.49
C ASP A 185 9.06 -9.64 -33.93
N PHE A 186 8.54 -10.56 -33.10
CA PHE A 186 9.28 -11.70 -32.59
C PHE A 186 9.43 -12.76 -33.70
N LYS A 187 10.56 -12.70 -34.42
CA LYS A 187 10.93 -13.72 -35.39
C LYS A 187 11.48 -14.94 -34.65
N CYS A 188 10.66 -15.97 -34.49
CA CYS A 188 11.16 -17.26 -33.99
C CYS A 188 12.18 -17.79 -35.00
N VAL A 189 13.42 -18.00 -34.58
CA VAL A 189 14.42 -18.66 -35.41
C VAL A 189 13.97 -20.12 -35.51
N VAL A 190 13.28 -20.45 -36.60
CA VAL A 190 13.03 -21.85 -36.95
C VAL A 190 14.36 -22.36 -37.49
N ASP A 191 15.05 -23.22 -36.74
CA ASP A 191 16.27 -23.86 -37.19
C ASP A 191 15.97 -24.65 -38.47
N ILE A 192 16.25 -24.04 -39.62
CA ILE A 192 16.22 -24.73 -40.91
C ILE A 192 17.45 -25.64 -40.93
N LYS A 193 17.33 -26.83 -40.31
CA LYS A 193 18.20 -27.96 -40.63
C LYS A 193 17.87 -28.42 -42.05
N LYS A 194 18.41 -27.73 -43.05
CA LYS A 194 18.50 -28.27 -44.41
C LYS A 194 19.52 -29.42 -44.38
N LYS A 195 19.00 -30.65 -44.43
CA LYS A 195 19.77 -31.88 -44.65
C LYS A 195 20.62 -31.71 -45.92
N LYS A 196 21.84 -32.23 -45.85
CA LYS A 196 22.76 -32.41 -46.99
C LYS A 196 22.08 -33.20 -48.11
#